data_AF-A0AAW0NLG8-F1
#
_entry.id   AF-A0AAW0NLG8-F1
#
_cell.length_a   1.000
_cell.length_b   1.000
_cell.length_c   1.000
_cell.angle_alpha   90.00
_cell.angle_beta   90.00
_cell.angle_gamma   90.00
#
_symmetry.space_group_name_H-M   'P 1'
#
loop_
_entity.id
_entity.type
_entity.pdbx_description
1 polymer ?
#
loop_
_entity_poly.entity_id
_entity_poly.type
_entity_poly.pdbx_seq_one_letter_code
_entity_poly.pdbx_strand_id
1 'polypeptide(L)'
;MEFSFDINQLFPERISILDQTLEAGRKTAGRPDLQENVATVLDELGRASAKAQQLTAPITSASKLQLQKHQLYLMKDGEANGGRGAVVGFLKVGYKKLFLLDRQGAHVEAEPLCILDFYIAENRQRHGYGLELFNFMLQHKHVEPALMAFDRPSPKFLSFLAKHYNLTQSIPQVNNFVVFEGFFFDKSAGQLRKTP
;
A
#
# COMPACT_ATOMS: atom_id res chain seq x y z
N MET A 1 8.73 12.45 7.89
CA MET A 1 8.89 13.48 6.85
C MET A 1 8.09 14.69 7.28
N GLU A 2 8.76 15.83 7.37
CA GLU A 2 8.17 17.11 7.77
C GLU A 2 7.91 17.96 6.53
N PHE A 3 6.93 18.84 6.61
CA PHE A 3 6.53 19.73 5.52
C PHE A 3 6.44 21.17 6.05
N SER A 4 6.39 22.15 5.14
CA SER A 4 6.28 23.57 5.48
C SER A 4 4.90 23.97 6.04
N PHE A 5 3.93 23.05 6.01
CA PHE A 5 2.57 23.20 6.48
C PHE A 5 2.22 22.15 7.56
N ASP A 6 1.11 22.37 8.27
CA ASP A 6 0.66 21.51 9.36
C ASP A 6 0.08 20.19 8.85
N ILE A 7 0.75 19.07 9.15
CA ILE A 7 0.33 17.72 8.77
C ILE A 7 -0.89 17.27 9.56
N ASN A 8 -1.04 17.71 10.82
CA ASN A 8 -2.20 17.39 11.63
C ASN A 8 -3.48 18.07 11.11
N GLN A 9 -3.34 19.21 10.42
CA GLN A 9 -4.46 19.86 9.75
C GLN A 9 -4.96 19.05 8.54
N LEU A 10 -4.03 18.49 7.76
CA LEU A 10 -4.35 17.72 6.55
C LEU A 10 -4.89 16.33 6.89
N PHE A 11 -4.22 15.63 7.79
CA PHE A 11 -4.51 14.25 8.15
C PHE A 11 -4.88 14.25 9.64
N PRO A 12 -6.16 14.32 10.03
CA PRO A 12 -6.51 14.42 11.45
C PRO A 12 -6.21 13.11 12.21
N GLU A 13 -6.42 11.98 11.54
CA GLU A 13 -6.24 10.64 12.11
C GLU A 13 -4.78 10.19 12.09
N ARG A 14 -4.44 9.23 12.95
CA ARG A 14 -3.11 8.59 12.94
C ARG A 14 -2.83 7.87 11.61
N ILE A 15 -3.85 7.22 11.06
CA ILE A 15 -3.83 6.62 9.72
C ILE A 15 -5.00 7.21 8.93
N SER A 16 -4.68 7.92 7.86
CA SER A 16 -5.66 8.47 6.92
C SER A 16 -5.75 7.59 5.68
N ILE A 17 -6.96 7.44 5.14
CA ILE A 17 -7.21 6.69 3.91
C ILE A 17 -7.45 7.72 2.80
N LEU A 18 -6.70 7.60 1.72
CA LEU A 18 -6.80 8.42 0.52
C LEU A 18 -7.19 7.55 -0.67
N ASP A 19 -7.97 8.14 -1.57
CA ASP A 19 -8.31 7.56 -2.86
C ASP A 19 -8.16 8.61 -3.96
N GLN A 20 -8.81 8.36 -5.11
CA GLN A 20 -8.79 9.24 -6.28
C GLN A 20 -9.28 10.69 -6.01
N THR A 21 -9.99 10.95 -4.91
CA THR A 21 -10.44 12.29 -4.52
C THR A 21 -9.33 13.11 -3.85
N LEU A 22 -8.28 12.45 -3.36
CA LEU A 22 -7.23 13.06 -2.52
C LEU A 22 -7.77 13.73 -1.24
N GLU A 23 -8.93 13.30 -0.75
CA GLU A 23 -9.50 13.80 0.49
C GLU A 23 -9.09 12.93 1.68
N ALA A 24 -8.41 13.53 2.66
CA ALA A 24 -7.97 12.87 3.90
C ALA A 24 -9.03 12.84 5.00
N GLY A 25 -10.18 13.49 4.76
CA GLY A 25 -11.30 13.59 5.67
C GLY A 25 -12.17 14.82 5.39
N ARG A 26 -13.22 15.02 6.21
CA ARG A 26 -14.20 16.12 6.01
C ARG A 26 -13.58 17.51 5.98
N LYS A 27 -12.41 17.72 6.59
CA LYS A 27 -11.72 19.02 6.63
C LYS A 27 -11.04 19.39 5.32
N THR A 28 -10.58 18.40 4.54
CA THR A 28 -9.94 18.63 3.24
C THR A 28 -10.96 18.67 2.09
N ALA A 29 -12.18 18.18 2.32
CA ALA A 29 -13.24 18.16 1.32
C ALA A 29 -13.61 19.60 0.88
N GLY A 30 -13.60 19.83 -0.43
CA GLY A 30 -13.92 21.14 -1.02
C GLY A 30 -12.90 22.25 -0.73
N ARG A 31 -11.68 21.91 -0.30
CA ARG A 31 -10.59 22.87 -0.02
C ARG A 31 -9.40 22.65 -0.97
N PRO A 32 -9.38 23.32 -2.14
CA PRO A 32 -8.36 23.10 -3.17
C PRO A 32 -6.93 23.33 -2.65
N ASP A 33 -6.76 24.32 -1.77
CA ASP A 33 -5.48 24.64 -1.12
C ASP A 33 -4.94 23.47 -0.28
N LEU A 34 -5.81 22.79 0.46
CA LEU A 34 -5.42 21.62 1.26
C LEU A 34 -5.20 20.39 0.37
N GLN A 35 -5.94 20.27 -0.72
CA GLN A 35 -5.78 19.18 -1.68
C GLN A 35 -4.43 19.25 -2.39
N GLU A 36 -3.95 20.45 -2.74
CA GLU A 36 -2.60 20.66 -3.29
C GLU A 36 -1.50 20.26 -2.29
N ASN A 37 -1.69 20.57 -1.00
CA ASN A 37 -0.77 20.11 0.04
C ASN A 37 -0.78 18.58 0.20
N VAL A 38 -1.96 17.93 0.15
CA VAL A 38 -2.07 16.47 0.14
C VAL A 38 -1.33 15.89 -1.07
N ALA A 39 -1.52 16.46 -2.26
CA ALA A 39 -0.85 16.02 -3.47
C ALA A 39 0.68 16.13 -3.33
N THR A 40 1.17 17.25 -2.79
CA THR A 40 2.59 17.47 -2.49
C THR A 40 3.13 16.39 -1.55
N VAL A 41 2.41 16.07 -0.47
CA VAL A 41 2.80 15.00 0.46
C VAL A 41 2.92 13.65 -0.25
N LEU A 42 1.93 13.30 -1.08
CA LEU A 42 1.94 12.04 -1.84
C LEU A 42 3.09 11.95 -2.83
N ASP A 43 3.40 13.04 -3.53
CA ASP A 43 4.49 13.07 -4.50
C ASP A 43 5.85 12.91 -3.82
N GLU A 44 6.07 13.57 -2.67
CA GLU A 44 7.30 13.41 -1.89
C GLU A 44 7.44 12.00 -1.30
N LEU A 45 6.36 11.42 -0.77
CA LEU A 45 6.36 10.03 -0.31
C LEU A 45 6.64 9.06 -1.45
N GLY A 46 6.05 9.30 -2.63
CA GLY A 46 6.30 8.53 -3.84
C GLY A 46 7.76 8.57 -4.27
N ARG A 47 8.37 9.77 -4.28
CA ARG A 47 9.80 9.97 -4.55
C ARG A 47 10.68 9.25 -3.52
N ALA A 48 10.35 9.35 -2.23
CA ALA A 48 11.09 8.70 -1.16
C ALA A 48 11.02 7.16 -1.26
N SER A 49 9.83 6.61 -1.52
CA SER A 49 9.64 5.17 -1.76
C SER A 49 10.46 4.69 -2.97
N ALA A 50 10.41 5.44 -4.08
CA ALA A 50 11.17 5.13 -5.30
C ALA A 50 12.67 5.08 -5.03
N LYS A 51 13.19 6.07 -4.31
CA LYS A 51 14.60 6.12 -3.90
C LYS A 51 14.98 4.93 -3.02
N ALA A 52 14.15 4.60 -2.03
CA ALA A 52 14.40 3.46 -1.14
C ALA A 52 14.39 2.10 -1.86
N GLN A 53 13.61 1.99 -2.95
CA GLN A 53 13.50 0.81 -3.80
C GLN A 53 14.45 0.84 -5.02
N GLN A 54 15.26 1.90 -5.18
CA GLN A 54 16.16 2.10 -6.32
C GLN A 54 15.44 2.11 -7.69
N LEU A 55 14.22 2.65 -7.73
CA LEU A 55 13.45 2.81 -8.95
C LEU A 55 13.88 4.10 -9.67
N THR A 56 13.85 4.08 -11.00
CA THR A 56 14.18 5.25 -11.84
C THR A 56 13.11 6.35 -11.78
N ALA A 57 11.87 5.98 -11.46
CA ALA A 57 10.75 6.91 -11.33
C ALA A 57 9.77 6.43 -10.23
N PRO A 58 9.03 7.36 -9.59
CA PRO A 58 8.06 6.99 -8.56
C PRO A 58 6.84 6.29 -9.16
N ILE A 59 6.49 5.15 -8.56
CA ILE A 59 5.28 4.37 -8.90
C ILE A 59 4.03 4.86 -8.15
N THR A 60 4.20 5.78 -7.20
CA THR A 60 3.14 6.44 -6.45
C THR A 60 3.28 7.95 -6.62
N SER A 61 2.19 8.63 -6.93
CA SER A 61 2.07 10.09 -7.01
C SER A 61 0.60 10.46 -6.89
N ALA A 62 0.30 11.72 -6.57
CA ALA A 62 -1.07 12.23 -6.52
C ALA A 62 -1.80 12.01 -7.85
N SER A 63 -1.14 12.35 -8.95
CA SER A 63 -1.65 12.16 -10.31
C SER A 63 -1.98 10.69 -10.64
N LYS A 64 -1.12 9.74 -10.23
CA LYS A 64 -1.38 8.31 -10.43
C LYS A 64 -2.55 7.85 -9.58
N LEU A 65 -2.66 8.31 -8.33
CA LEU A 65 -3.76 7.95 -7.43
C LEU A 65 -5.11 8.48 -7.93
N GLN A 66 -5.16 9.68 -8.53
CA GLN A 66 -6.38 10.23 -9.13
C GLN A 66 -6.85 9.45 -10.36
N LEU A 67 -5.90 8.93 -11.15
CA LEU A 67 -6.20 8.17 -12.38
C LEU A 67 -6.51 6.69 -12.13
N GLN A 68 -6.06 6.16 -11.00
CA GLN A 68 -6.15 4.73 -10.70
C GLN A 68 -7.09 4.51 -9.52
N LYS A 69 -7.94 3.47 -9.57
CA LYS A 69 -8.80 3.07 -8.45
C LYS A 69 -8.00 2.37 -7.34
N HIS A 70 -6.97 3.04 -6.85
CA HIS A 70 -6.13 2.59 -5.74
C HIS A 70 -6.57 3.28 -4.45
N GLN A 71 -6.18 2.71 -3.32
CA GLN A 71 -6.28 3.35 -2.03
C GLN A 71 -4.92 3.41 -1.37
N LEU A 72 -4.66 4.49 -0.66
CA LEU A 72 -3.41 4.74 0.03
C LEU A 72 -3.70 5.02 1.51
N TYR A 73 -3.05 4.24 2.37
CA TYR A 73 -3.09 4.39 3.82
C TYR A 73 -1.85 5.17 4.23
N LEU A 74 -2.02 6.39 4.73
CA LEU A 74 -0.95 7.28 5.14
C LEU A 74 -0.90 7.34 6.66
N MET A 75 0.27 7.08 7.25
CA MET A 75 0.47 7.17 8.70
C MET A 75 1.21 8.45 9.08
N LYS A 76 0.75 9.13 10.13
CA LYS A 76 1.45 10.25 10.75
C LYS A 76 1.81 9.99 12.22
N ASP A 77 2.83 10.71 12.66
CA ASP A 77 3.17 10.94 14.05
C ASP A 77 2.69 12.35 14.41
N GLY A 78 1.63 12.44 15.24
CA GLY A 78 0.96 13.71 15.52
C GLY A 78 1.72 14.64 16.46
N GLU A 79 2.54 14.07 17.34
CA GLU A 79 3.30 14.82 18.35
C GLU A 79 4.62 15.36 17.78
N ALA A 80 5.04 14.88 16.61
CA ALA A 80 6.27 15.31 15.96
C ALA A 80 6.21 16.79 15.52
N ASN A 81 7.40 17.35 15.22
CA ASN A 81 7.56 18.69 14.65
C ASN A 81 6.85 19.79 15.49
N GLY A 82 7.00 19.73 16.81
CA GLY A 82 6.39 20.69 17.74
C GLY A 82 4.87 20.70 17.70
N GLY A 83 4.23 19.55 17.48
CA GLY A 83 2.77 19.41 17.40
C GLY A 83 2.16 19.72 16.02
N ARG A 84 2.99 19.99 14.99
CA ARG A 84 2.53 20.12 13.59
C ARG A 84 2.47 18.79 12.84
N GLY A 85 2.90 17.71 13.49
CA GLY A 85 2.91 16.36 12.95
C GLY A 85 4.01 16.13 11.91
N ALA A 86 4.30 14.85 11.68
CA ALA A 86 5.19 14.39 10.63
C ALA A 86 4.68 13.09 10.02
N VAL A 87 4.82 12.93 8.71
CA VAL A 87 4.42 11.69 8.03
C VAL A 87 5.44 10.58 8.32
N VAL A 88 4.96 9.40 8.69
CA VAL A 88 5.78 8.22 9.02
C VAL A 88 6.00 7.36 7.78
N GLY A 89 4.98 7.19 6.95
CA GLY A 89 5.03 6.35 5.76
C GLY A 89 3.64 6.08 5.20
N PHE A 90 3.56 5.18 4.21
CA PHE A 90 2.31 4.81 3.57
C PHE A 90 2.30 3.37 3.05
N LEU A 91 1.10 2.86 2.77
CA LEU A 91 0.84 1.62 2.06
C LEU A 91 -0.21 1.87 0.97
N LYS A 92 0.10 1.50 -0.26
CA LYS A 92 -0.81 1.62 -1.40
C LYS A 92 -1.30 0.24 -1.83
N VAL A 93 -2.61 0.12 -2.03
CA VAL A 93 -3.27 -1.11 -2.49
C VAL A 93 -4.21 -0.84 -3.65
N GLY A 94 -4.51 -1.87 -4.43
CA GLY A 94 -5.51 -1.80 -5.49
C GLY A 94 -5.81 -3.16 -6.11
N TYR A 95 -7.00 -3.32 -6.65
CA TYR A 95 -7.37 -4.53 -7.39
C TYR A 95 -6.66 -4.55 -8.75
N LYS A 96 -6.14 -5.71 -9.14
CA LYS A 96 -5.46 -5.92 -10.42
C LYS A 96 -5.94 -7.21 -11.05
N LYS A 97 -6.30 -7.15 -12.34
CA LYS A 97 -6.50 -8.35 -13.14
C LYS A 97 -5.15 -8.97 -13.45
N LEU A 98 -4.95 -10.20 -13.02
CA LEU A 98 -3.70 -10.94 -13.09
C LEU A 98 -3.95 -12.31 -13.72
N PHE A 99 -3.02 -12.75 -14.55
CA PHE A 99 -2.89 -14.14 -14.97
C PHE A 99 -1.82 -14.77 -14.09
N LEU A 100 -2.26 -15.60 -13.15
CA LEU A 100 -1.41 -16.25 -12.15
C LEU A 100 -1.23 -17.73 -12.50
N LEU A 101 -0.12 -18.31 -12.07
CA LEU A 101 0.12 -19.74 -12.09
C LEU A 101 -0.30 -20.34 -10.75
N ASP A 102 -1.07 -21.43 -10.80
CA ASP A 102 -1.32 -22.28 -9.64
C ASP A 102 -0.14 -23.25 -9.39
N ARG A 103 -0.26 -24.10 -8.37
CA ARG A 103 0.80 -25.07 -8.01
C ARG A 103 1.06 -26.12 -9.09
N GLN A 104 0.08 -26.35 -9.96
CA GLN A 104 0.17 -27.30 -11.07
C GLN A 104 0.71 -26.63 -12.34
N GLY A 105 0.99 -25.32 -12.30
CA GLY A 105 1.42 -24.54 -13.45
C GLY A 105 0.27 -24.17 -14.39
N ALA A 106 -0.98 -24.35 -13.99
CA ALA A 106 -2.12 -23.91 -14.78
C ALA A 106 -2.35 -22.40 -14.61
N HIS A 107 -2.76 -21.75 -15.70
CA HIS A 107 -3.11 -20.34 -15.68
C HIS A 107 -4.49 -20.12 -15.04
N VAL A 108 -4.54 -19.15 -14.14
CA VAL A 108 -5.74 -18.70 -13.45
C VAL A 108 -5.86 -17.19 -13.61
N GLU A 109 -6.96 -16.75 -14.20
CA GLU A 109 -7.34 -15.33 -14.19
C GLU A 109 -7.96 -15.00 -12.84
N ALA A 110 -7.42 -13.96 -12.19
CA ALA A 110 -7.85 -13.49 -10.89
C ALA A 110 -7.85 -11.96 -10.82
N GLU A 111 -8.69 -11.38 -9.98
CA GLU A 111 -8.66 -9.94 -9.67
C GLU A 111 -8.45 -9.70 -8.15
N PRO A 112 -7.29 -10.08 -7.57
CA PRO A 112 -7.07 -9.95 -6.14
C PRO A 112 -6.76 -8.50 -5.73
N LEU A 113 -6.93 -8.21 -4.45
CA LEU A 113 -6.36 -7.01 -3.85
C LEU A 113 -4.84 -7.15 -3.79
N CYS A 114 -4.14 -6.17 -4.34
CA CYS A 114 -2.69 -6.18 -4.44
C CYS A 114 -2.04 -5.14 -3.52
N ILE A 115 -0.89 -5.47 -2.95
CA ILE A 115 0.05 -4.47 -2.41
C ILE A 115 0.87 -3.92 -3.57
N LEU A 116 0.81 -2.61 -3.78
CA LEU A 116 1.37 -1.95 -4.96
C LEU A 116 2.55 -1.03 -4.64
N ASP A 117 2.63 -0.53 -3.41
CA ASP A 117 3.77 0.23 -2.92
C ASP A 117 3.70 0.27 -1.39
N PHE A 118 4.83 0.16 -0.71
CA PHE A 118 4.88 0.14 0.75
C PHE A 118 6.18 0.74 1.27
N TYR A 119 6.06 1.82 2.03
CA TYR A 119 7.21 2.59 2.48
C TYR A 119 7.02 3.14 3.89
N ILE A 120 8.06 2.99 4.70
CA ILE A 120 8.21 3.65 6.00
C ILE A 120 9.54 4.40 5.96
N ALA A 121 9.53 5.66 6.41
CA ALA A 121 10.72 6.50 6.48
C ALA A 121 11.89 5.76 7.14
N GLU A 122 13.09 5.86 6.56
CA GLU A 122 14.25 5.03 6.91
C GLU A 122 14.59 5.10 8.39
N ASN A 123 14.57 6.31 8.96
CA ASN A 123 14.82 6.56 10.38
C ASN A 123 13.69 6.08 11.32
N ARG A 124 12.57 5.62 10.77
CA ARG A 124 11.42 5.07 11.50
C ARG A 124 11.22 3.57 11.23
N GLN A 125 12.02 2.95 10.36
CA GLN A 125 11.92 1.51 10.07
C GLN A 125 12.23 0.66 11.32
N ARG A 126 11.66 -0.55 11.39
CA ARG A 126 11.84 -1.52 12.50
C ARG A 126 11.27 -1.11 13.87
N HIS A 127 10.43 -0.09 13.94
CA HIS A 127 9.73 0.36 15.16
C HIS A 127 8.26 -0.10 15.24
N GLY A 128 7.82 -1.02 14.39
CA GLY A 128 6.44 -1.54 14.38
C GLY A 128 5.45 -0.79 13.49
N TYR A 129 5.77 0.41 13.00
CA TYR A 129 4.86 1.20 12.15
C TYR A 129 4.38 0.47 10.89
N GLY A 130 5.27 -0.29 10.23
CA GLY A 130 4.88 -1.08 9.07
C GLY A 130 3.84 -2.16 9.42
N LEU A 131 3.96 -2.79 10.59
CA LEU A 131 3.00 -3.80 11.06
C LEU A 131 1.65 -3.15 11.37
N GLU A 132 1.67 -2.03 12.07
CA GLU A 132 0.46 -1.27 12.41
C GLU A 132 -0.31 -0.85 11.16
N LEU A 133 0.39 -0.27 10.18
CA LEU A 133 -0.21 0.22 8.94
C LEU A 133 -0.78 -0.94 8.11
N PHE A 134 -0.06 -2.06 8.04
CA PHE A 134 -0.53 -3.26 7.32
C PHE A 134 -1.75 -3.88 8.00
N ASN A 135 -1.75 -4.04 9.33
CA ASN A 135 -2.89 -4.57 10.08
C ASN A 135 -4.14 -3.70 9.92
N PHE A 136 -3.98 -2.38 9.98
CA PHE A 136 -5.08 -1.45 9.72
C PHE A 136 -5.69 -1.66 8.33
N MET A 137 -4.84 -1.80 7.30
CA MET A 137 -5.28 -2.08 5.94
C MET A 137 -6.05 -3.41 5.84
N LEU A 138 -5.54 -4.49 6.44
CA LEU A 138 -6.22 -5.80 6.43
C LEU A 138 -7.60 -5.73 7.08
N GLN A 139 -7.71 -5.08 8.24
CA GLN A 139 -8.98 -4.89 8.95
C GLN A 139 -9.97 -4.08 8.11
N HIS A 140 -9.54 -2.96 7.55
CA HIS A 140 -10.38 -2.11 6.71
C HIS A 140 -10.81 -2.81 5.41
N LYS A 141 -9.96 -3.68 4.85
CA LYS A 141 -10.24 -4.40 3.60
C LYS A 141 -10.93 -5.75 3.79
N HIS A 142 -11.07 -6.21 5.03
CA HIS A 142 -11.61 -7.53 5.38
C HIS A 142 -10.98 -8.64 4.55
N VAL A 143 -9.64 -8.64 4.48
CA VAL A 143 -8.88 -9.58 3.63
C VAL A 143 -7.79 -10.26 4.46
N GLU A 144 -7.57 -11.55 4.19
CA GLU A 144 -6.45 -12.29 4.73
C GLU A 144 -5.19 -12.04 3.89
N PRO A 145 -4.00 -11.84 4.50
CA PRO A 145 -2.75 -11.60 3.79
C PRO A 145 -2.44 -12.66 2.73
N ALA A 146 -2.81 -13.91 3.01
CA ALA A 146 -2.53 -15.06 2.15
C ALA A 146 -3.35 -15.05 0.85
N LEU A 147 -4.45 -14.29 0.80
CA LEU A 147 -5.33 -14.11 -0.37
C LEU A 147 -4.94 -12.88 -1.23
N MET A 148 -3.87 -12.18 -0.86
CA MET A 148 -3.39 -11.01 -1.58
C MET A 148 -2.27 -11.34 -2.56
N ALA A 149 -2.07 -10.46 -3.55
CA ALA A 149 -0.89 -10.48 -4.41
C ALA A 149 0.03 -9.30 -4.10
N PHE A 150 1.33 -9.48 -4.32
CA PHE A 150 2.36 -8.50 -3.96
C PHE A 150 3.16 -8.12 -5.22
N ASP A 151 3.12 -6.86 -5.65
CA ASP A 151 3.86 -6.39 -6.83
C ASP A 151 5.34 -6.18 -6.47
N ARG A 152 6.24 -6.97 -7.06
CA ARG A 152 7.70 -6.88 -6.89
C ARG A 152 8.16 -6.67 -5.43
N PRO A 153 7.76 -7.52 -4.47
CA PRO A 153 8.07 -7.29 -3.06
C PRO A 153 9.59 -7.28 -2.83
N SER A 154 10.08 -6.24 -2.14
CA SER A 154 11.50 -6.17 -1.76
C SER A 154 11.89 -7.29 -0.78
N PRO A 155 13.19 -7.65 -0.65
CA PRO A 155 13.65 -8.61 0.34
C PRO A 155 13.26 -8.26 1.78
N LYS A 156 13.24 -6.95 2.11
CA LYS A 156 12.77 -6.45 3.41
C LYS A 156 11.28 -6.76 3.62
N PHE A 157 10.47 -6.58 2.57
CA PHE A 157 9.04 -6.82 2.62
C PHE A 157 8.71 -8.31 2.68
N LEU A 158 9.41 -9.16 1.91
CA LEU A 158 9.30 -10.62 2.03
C LEU A 158 9.61 -11.09 3.45
N SER A 159 10.69 -10.56 4.06
CA SER A 159 11.04 -10.88 5.46
C SER A 159 9.97 -10.43 6.45
N PHE A 160 9.31 -9.29 6.19
CA PHE A 160 8.20 -8.78 6.99
C PHE A 160 6.97 -9.70 6.90
N LEU A 161 6.60 -10.13 5.68
CA LEU A 161 5.47 -11.03 5.43
C LEU A 161 5.70 -12.40 6.09
N ALA A 162 6.91 -12.94 5.97
CA ALA A 162 7.30 -14.19 6.63
C ALA A 162 7.19 -14.10 8.15
N LYS A 163 7.72 -13.03 8.76
CA LYS A 163 7.75 -12.85 10.22
C LYS A 163 6.36 -12.64 10.82
N HIS A 164 5.52 -11.84 10.19
CA HIS A 164 4.27 -11.37 10.82
C HIS A 164 3.03 -12.14 10.38
N TYR A 165 3.06 -12.78 9.21
CA TYR A 165 1.90 -13.47 8.62
C TYR A 165 2.22 -14.89 8.15
N ASN A 166 3.40 -15.43 8.47
CA ASN A 166 3.85 -16.77 8.08
C ASN A 166 3.82 -17.04 6.57
N LEU A 167 3.89 -15.99 5.74
CA LEU A 167 3.92 -16.10 4.29
C LEU A 167 5.35 -16.40 3.82
N THR A 168 5.67 -17.69 3.69
CA THR A 168 7.03 -18.17 3.35
C THR A 168 7.10 -18.92 2.02
N GLN A 169 6.05 -19.69 1.69
CA GLN A 169 6.01 -20.52 0.48
C GLN A 169 5.35 -19.73 -0.67
N SER A 170 6.17 -19.04 -1.47
CA SER A 170 5.70 -18.34 -2.68
C SER A 170 5.51 -19.29 -3.85
N ILE A 171 4.47 -19.09 -4.65
CA ILE A 171 4.24 -19.84 -5.89
C ILE A 171 4.93 -19.07 -7.04
N PRO A 172 5.86 -19.69 -7.80
CA PRO A 172 6.52 -19.04 -8.92
C PRO A 172 5.53 -18.48 -9.94
N GLN A 173 5.72 -17.22 -10.34
CA GLN A 173 4.90 -16.53 -11.33
C GLN A 173 5.76 -16.13 -12.53
N VAL A 174 5.12 -16.01 -13.70
CA VAL A 174 5.75 -15.47 -14.93
C VAL A 174 5.60 -13.95 -15.06
N ASN A 175 4.76 -13.36 -14.21
CA ASN A 175 4.63 -11.92 -14.06
C ASN A 175 5.50 -11.43 -12.88
N ASN A 176 5.47 -10.13 -12.60
CA ASN A 176 6.27 -9.55 -11.52
C ASN A 176 5.60 -9.61 -10.13
N PHE A 177 4.45 -10.27 -10.02
CA PHE A 177 3.74 -10.43 -8.75
C PHE A 177 4.20 -11.69 -8.03
N VAL A 178 4.10 -11.64 -6.71
CA VAL A 178 4.27 -12.79 -5.83
C VAL A 178 2.93 -13.09 -5.19
N VAL A 179 2.55 -14.37 -5.17
CA VAL A 179 1.44 -14.92 -4.38
C VAL A 179 1.97 -16.08 -3.56
N PHE A 180 1.32 -16.36 -2.44
CA PHE A 180 1.71 -17.43 -1.54
C PHE A 180 0.76 -18.62 -1.63
N GLU A 181 1.20 -19.75 -1.09
CA GLU A 181 0.43 -20.99 -1.05
C GLU A 181 -1.02 -20.85 -0.60
N GLY A 182 -1.28 -19.92 0.33
CA GLY A 182 -2.59 -19.50 0.84
C GLY A 182 -3.61 -19.07 -0.22
N PHE A 183 -3.12 -18.52 -1.33
CA PHE A 183 -3.92 -17.74 -2.29
C PHE A 183 -5.02 -18.55 -2.96
N PHE A 184 -4.78 -19.84 -3.20
CA PHE A 184 -5.70 -20.71 -3.95
C PHE A 184 -6.54 -21.64 -3.05
N PHE A 185 -6.45 -21.53 -1.72
CA PHE A 185 -7.21 -22.39 -0.82
C PHE A 185 -8.69 -22.02 -0.75
N ASP A 186 -9.04 -20.75 -0.96
CA ASP A 186 -10.43 -20.31 -0.92
C ASP A 186 -11.06 -20.31 -2.31
N LYS A 187 -11.55 -21.48 -2.73
CA LYS A 187 -12.26 -21.65 -4.02
C LYS A 187 -13.69 -21.09 -3.99
N SER A 188 -14.10 -20.43 -2.90
CA SER A 188 -15.51 -20.24 -2.54
C SER A 188 -16.17 -18.96 -3.08
N ALA A 189 -15.45 -17.99 -3.62
CA ALA A 189 -16.07 -16.70 -3.96
C ALA A 189 -15.57 -16.10 -5.29
N GLY A 190 -16.10 -16.58 -6.41
CA GLY A 190 -16.31 -15.81 -7.66
C GLY A 190 -15.11 -15.13 -8.37
N GLN A 191 -13.89 -15.20 -7.83
CA GLN A 191 -12.74 -14.39 -8.28
C GLN A 191 -11.72 -15.16 -9.12
N LEU A 192 -11.80 -16.48 -9.17
CA LEU A 192 -10.82 -17.32 -9.88
C LEU A 192 -11.51 -18.00 -11.07
N ARG A 193 -11.05 -17.68 -12.29
CA ARG A 193 -11.46 -18.39 -13.51
C ARG A 193 -10.25 -19.13 -14.06
N LYS A 194 -10.38 -20.45 -14.23
CA LYS A 194 -9.37 -21.22 -14.96
C LYS A 194 -9.50 -20.89 -16.44
N THR A 195 -8.39 -20.49 -17.06
CA THR A 195 -8.34 -20.39 -18.51
C THR A 195 -8.15 -21.79 -19.10
N PRO A 196 -8.78 -22.10 -20.25
CA PRO A 196 -8.60 -23.37 -20.96
C PRO A 196 -7.13 -23.69 -21.27
#